data_AF-A0A960UC74-F1
#
_entry.id   AF-A0A960UC74-F1
#
_cell.length_a   1.000
_cell.length_b   1.000
_cell.length_c   1.000
_cell.angle_alpha   90.00
_cell.angle_beta   90.00
_cell.angle_gamma   90.00
#
_symmetry.space_group_name_H-M   'P 1'
#
loop_
_entity.id
_entity.type
_entity.pdbx_description
1 polymer ?
#
loop_
_entity_poly.entity_id
_entity_poly.type
_entity_poly.pdbx_seq_one_letter_code
_entity_poly.pdbx_strand_id
1 'polypeptide(L)'
;MKSYISILLCSLLSSALLSDTLTLKNGKVIEDVRAKLTETHVHITYSSGRTNEFKKVVVKSLKLKPVHWALAQALGQHRKELYEKERVRVADAFMSNTDWVIPEDEKPRLVFIKFQIGTGIPKEKAEMYSNLLKTKITKTNLFSVIDSRSIEKALAGKKCIGSDCAALIPVELRANKILTGTISRAGTHIFINADVIDIKKQKVDFSESLLIEELSEEGAEESVEFLAKKITGGTMEYLEQQSLKNPYEGKSVKWPMIWRSTLVPGWGQRRDGSNLKA
;
A
#
# COMPACT_ATOMS: atom_id res chain seq x y z
N MET A 1 28.01 -51.33 -28.82
CA MET A 1 26.56 -51.36 -28.49
C MET A 1 26.17 -49.99 -27.93
N LYS A 2 24.87 -49.66 -27.87
CA LYS A 2 24.40 -48.27 -27.62
C LYS A 2 24.39 -47.92 -26.13
N SER A 3 24.81 -46.69 -25.81
CA SER A 3 24.74 -46.11 -24.47
C SER A 3 23.29 -45.79 -24.07
N TYR A 4 22.97 -45.98 -22.78
CA TYR A 4 21.83 -45.33 -22.11
C TYR A 4 22.26 -44.84 -20.73
N ILE A 5 22.81 -43.63 -20.69
CA ILE A 5 22.90 -42.86 -19.43
C ILE A 5 21.52 -42.26 -19.20
N SER A 6 20.79 -42.81 -18.24
CA SER A 6 19.46 -42.33 -17.87
C SER A 6 19.57 -41.01 -17.12
N ILE A 7 19.68 -39.89 -17.85
CA ILE A 7 19.58 -38.55 -17.27
C ILE A 7 18.15 -38.39 -16.73
N LEU A 8 18.00 -38.57 -15.42
CA LEU A 8 16.76 -38.30 -14.71
C LEU A 8 16.53 -36.79 -14.75
N LEU A 9 15.82 -36.33 -15.78
CA LEU A 9 15.52 -34.92 -15.99
C LEU A 9 14.57 -34.43 -14.89
N CYS A 10 15.15 -34.00 -13.78
CA CYS A 10 14.40 -33.50 -12.63
C CYS A 10 13.66 -32.24 -13.06
N SER A 11 12.37 -32.42 -13.38
CA SER A 11 11.47 -31.34 -13.74
C SER A 11 11.26 -30.46 -12.52
N LEU A 12 12.09 -29.42 -12.41
CA LEU A 12 11.87 -28.29 -11.53
C LEU A 12 10.52 -27.66 -11.92
N LEU A 13 9.46 -28.17 -11.31
CA LEU A 13 8.16 -27.55 -11.29
C LEU A 13 8.36 -26.16 -10.67
N SER A 14 8.43 -25.17 -11.55
CA SER A 14 8.35 -23.75 -11.22
C SER A 14 6.92 -23.43 -10.80
N SER A 15 6.46 -24.10 -9.74
CA SER A 15 5.27 -23.74 -8.99
C SER A 15 5.40 -22.25 -8.67
N ALA A 16 4.54 -21.44 -9.28
CA ALA A 16 4.37 -20.07 -8.84
C ALA A 16 3.99 -20.17 -7.36
N LEU A 17 4.91 -19.76 -6.48
CA LEU A 17 4.60 -19.57 -5.08
C LEU A 17 3.56 -18.45 -5.04
N LEU A 18 2.42 -18.76 -4.44
CA LEU A 18 1.29 -17.86 -4.30
C LEU A 18 1.07 -17.66 -2.79
N SER A 19 0.68 -16.45 -2.39
CA SER A 19 0.70 -16.07 -0.97
C SER A 19 -0.46 -15.17 -0.54
N ASP A 20 -1.37 -14.79 -1.45
CA ASP A 20 -2.58 -14.06 -1.05
C ASP A 20 -3.56 -15.01 -0.35
N THR A 21 -4.26 -14.53 0.67
CA THR A 21 -5.24 -15.31 1.46
C THR A 21 -6.62 -14.67 1.40
N LEU A 22 -7.61 -15.38 0.86
CA LEU A 22 -9.00 -14.93 0.76
C LEU A 22 -9.85 -15.57 1.87
N THR A 23 -10.48 -14.78 2.73
CA THR A 23 -11.46 -15.27 3.72
C THR A 23 -12.86 -14.89 3.28
N LEU A 24 -13.76 -15.86 3.15
CA LEU A 24 -15.17 -15.64 2.77
C LEU A 24 -16.06 -15.44 4.01
N LYS A 25 -17.22 -14.78 3.83
CA LYS A 25 -18.17 -14.49 4.94
C LYS A 25 -18.83 -15.75 5.54
N ASN A 26 -18.75 -16.89 4.86
CA ASN A 26 -19.16 -18.20 5.39
C ASN A 26 -18.05 -18.91 6.19
N GLY A 27 -16.93 -18.23 6.48
CA GLY A 27 -15.79 -18.78 7.23
C GLY A 27 -14.80 -19.61 6.39
N LYS A 28 -15.09 -19.89 5.11
CA LYS A 28 -14.12 -20.59 4.25
C LYS A 28 -12.92 -19.68 3.97
N VAL A 29 -11.72 -20.16 4.32
CA VAL A 29 -10.45 -19.59 3.89
C VAL A 29 -10.00 -20.26 2.59
N ILE A 30 -9.33 -19.51 1.72
CA ILE A 30 -8.62 -19.99 0.53
C ILE A 30 -7.22 -19.39 0.58
N GLU A 31 -6.21 -20.26 0.64
CA GLU A 31 -4.80 -19.93 0.76
C GLU A 31 -4.07 -20.26 -0.56
N ASP A 32 -2.80 -19.86 -0.67
CA ASP A 32 -1.93 -20.10 -1.83
C ASP A 32 -2.54 -19.71 -3.19
N VAL A 33 -3.11 -18.50 -3.26
CA VAL A 33 -3.69 -17.90 -4.47
C VAL A 33 -3.04 -16.57 -4.83
N ARG A 34 -3.26 -16.14 -6.08
CA ARG A 34 -2.99 -14.77 -6.54
C ARG A 34 -4.31 -14.05 -6.75
N ALA A 35 -4.57 -12.99 -6.00
CA ALA A 35 -5.76 -12.18 -6.13
C ALA A 35 -5.53 -11.00 -7.08
N LYS A 36 -6.49 -10.77 -7.98
CA LYS A 36 -6.64 -9.51 -8.73
C LYS A 36 -7.98 -8.88 -8.35
N LEU A 37 -7.91 -7.65 -7.85
CA LEU A 37 -9.09 -6.84 -7.57
C LEU A 37 -9.59 -6.20 -8.88
N THR A 38 -10.91 -6.18 -9.05
CA THR A 38 -11.63 -5.30 -9.98
C THR A 38 -12.61 -4.45 -9.19
N GLU A 39 -13.43 -3.61 -9.83
CA GLU A 39 -14.41 -2.77 -9.12
C GLU A 39 -15.40 -3.61 -8.30
N THR A 40 -15.91 -4.70 -8.87
CA THR A 40 -17.03 -5.49 -8.30
C THR A 40 -16.63 -6.88 -7.79
N HIS A 41 -15.53 -7.45 -8.27
CA HIS A 41 -15.13 -8.83 -8.01
C HIS A 41 -13.66 -8.96 -7.59
N VAL A 42 -13.35 -10.11 -6.97
CA VAL A 42 -12.01 -10.61 -6.68
C VAL A 42 -11.80 -11.86 -7.51
N HIS A 43 -10.87 -11.78 -8.46
CA HIS A 43 -10.44 -12.93 -9.26
C HIS A 43 -9.28 -13.60 -8.53
N ILE A 44 -9.35 -14.89 -8.29
CA ILE A 44 -8.25 -15.67 -7.72
C ILE A 44 -7.73 -16.68 -8.73
N THR A 45 -6.42 -16.71 -8.92
CA THR A 45 -5.70 -17.75 -9.67
C THR A 45 -5.03 -18.70 -8.70
N TYR A 46 -5.20 -20.00 -8.89
CA TYR A 46 -4.49 -21.05 -8.12
C TYR A 46 -3.18 -21.46 -8.80
N SER A 47 -2.29 -22.12 -8.06
CA SER A 47 -1.06 -22.75 -8.59
C SER A 47 -1.30 -23.72 -9.76
N SER A 48 -2.50 -24.32 -9.83
CA SER A 48 -2.97 -25.17 -10.93
C SER A 48 -3.40 -24.43 -12.21
N GLY A 49 -3.24 -23.10 -12.27
CA GLY A 49 -3.67 -22.26 -13.39
C GLY A 49 -5.18 -22.02 -13.47
N ARG A 50 -5.99 -22.73 -12.66
CA ARG A 50 -7.44 -22.51 -12.54
C ARG A 50 -7.73 -21.12 -11.99
N THR A 51 -8.84 -20.52 -12.43
CA THR A 51 -9.32 -19.24 -11.94
C THR A 51 -10.74 -19.36 -11.37
N ASN A 52 -10.98 -18.72 -10.23
CA ASN A 52 -12.32 -18.54 -9.66
C ASN A 52 -12.60 -17.04 -9.45
N GLU A 53 -13.86 -16.66 -9.45
CA GLU A 53 -14.29 -15.27 -9.24
C GLU A 53 -15.27 -15.16 -8.08
N PHE A 54 -15.07 -14.16 -7.22
CA PHE A 54 -15.93 -13.89 -6.06
C PHE A 54 -16.40 -12.43 -6.05
N LYS A 55 -17.72 -12.21 -5.94
CA LYS A 55 -18.27 -10.87 -5.70
C LYS A 55 -17.70 -10.30 -4.40
N LYS A 56 -17.25 -9.04 -4.41
CA LYS A 56 -16.70 -8.39 -3.19
C LYS A 56 -17.62 -8.50 -1.98
N VAL A 57 -18.94 -8.53 -2.19
CA VAL A 57 -19.96 -8.67 -1.13
C VAL A 57 -19.84 -9.97 -0.32
N VAL A 58 -19.41 -11.09 -0.92
CA VAL A 58 -19.33 -12.41 -0.22
C VAL A 58 -17.98 -12.69 0.44
N VAL A 59 -16.95 -11.92 0.11
CA VAL A 59 -15.64 -12.00 0.78
C VAL A 59 -15.70 -11.23 2.10
N LYS A 60 -15.06 -11.74 3.14
CA LYS A 60 -14.89 -11.09 4.44
C LYS A 60 -13.64 -10.21 4.44
N SER A 61 -12.50 -10.80 4.10
CA SER A 61 -11.21 -10.12 4.02
C SER A 61 -10.26 -10.75 3.00
N LEU A 62 -9.25 -9.98 2.59
CA LEU A 62 -8.15 -10.42 1.73
C LEU A 62 -6.83 -9.98 2.34
N LYS A 63 -5.90 -10.92 2.53
CA LYS A 63 -4.50 -10.60 2.78
C LYS A 63 -3.78 -10.66 1.44
N LEU A 64 -3.26 -9.53 0.97
CA LEU A 64 -2.35 -9.49 -0.17
C LEU A 64 -0.93 -9.61 0.36
N LYS A 65 -0.13 -10.52 -0.19
CA LYS A 65 1.27 -10.70 0.23
C LYS A 65 2.20 -10.67 -0.98
N PRO A 66 3.41 -10.12 -0.84
CA PRO A 66 4.42 -10.30 -1.85
C PRO A 66 4.91 -11.76 -1.79
N VAL A 67 5.27 -12.34 -2.93
CA VAL A 67 5.77 -13.71 -2.98
C VAL A 67 7.20 -13.73 -2.46
N HIS A 68 7.35 -13.95 -1.15
CA HIS A 68 8.65 -14.18 -0.53
C HIS A 68 9.28 -15.48 -1.05
N TRP A 69 10.27 -15.33 -1.94
CA TRP A 69 11.35 -16.32 -1.94
C TRP A 69 12.15 -16.21 -0.64
N ALA A 70 12.91 -17.25 -0.31
CA ALA A 70 13.92 -17.19 0.75
C ALA A 70 15.30 -16.73 0.24
N LEU A 71 15.49 -16.64 -1.08
CA LEU A 71 16.78 -16.51 -1.77
C LEU A 71 16.78 -15.37 -2.82
N ALA A 72 16.07 -14.30 -2.48
CA ALA A 72 15.57 -13.12 -3.35
C ALA A 72 17.00 -12.54 -3.78
N GLN A 73 17.93 -12.37 -2.81
CA GLN A 73 19.25 -11.77 -3.04
C GLN A 73 20.25 -12.68 -3.76
N ALA A 74 20.12 -14.01 -3.61
CA ALA A 74 21.04 -15.02 -4.14
C ALA A 74 20.63 -15.59 -5.51
N LEU A 75 19.38 -15.37 -5.95
CA LEU A 75 18.88 -15.78 -7.25
C LEU A 75 18.96 -14.59 -8.22
N GLY A 76 19.48 -14.85 -9.43
CA GLY A 76 19.89 -13.81 -10.38
C GLY A 76 18.79 -12.85 -10.84
N GLN A 77 19.24 -11.70 -11.38
CA GLN A 77 18.49 -10.52 -11.85
C GLN A 77 16.97 -10.70 -12.03
N HIS A 78 16.56 -11.60 -12.92
CA HIS A 78 15.17 -11.89 -13.26
C HIS A 78 14.26 -12.17 -12.05
N ARG A 79 14.75 -12.85 -11.00
CA ARG A 79 13.95 -13.11 -9.79
C ARG A 79 13.80 -11.90 -8.87
N LYS A 80 14.67 -10.88 -8.99
CA LYS A 80 14.55 -9.59 -8.30
C LYS A 80 13.48 -8.74 -8.98
N GLU A 81 13.54 -8.63 -10.30
CA GLU A 81 12.50 -7.98 -11.10
C GLU A 81 11.10 -8.57 -10.87
N LEU A 82 10.97 -9.91 -10.81
CA LEU A 82 9.70 -10.58 -10.54
C LEU A 82 9.14 -10.23 -9.14
N TYR A 83 10.01 -10.12 -8.13
CA TYR A 83 9.62 -9.73 -6.77
C TYR A 83 9.23 -8.25 -6.71
N GLU A 84 9.98 -7.36 -7.35
CA GLU A 84 9.64 -5.93 -7.47
C GLU A 84 8.29 -5.73 -8.18
N LYS A 85 8.06 -6.43 -9.30
CA LYS A 85 6.78 -6.45 -10.02
C LYS A 85 5.63 -6.94 -9.13
N GLU A 86 5.88 -7.90 -8.24
CA GLU A 86 4.87 -8.41 -7.30
C GLU A 86 4.57 -7.43 -6.14
N ARG A 87 5.57 -6.71 -5.63
CA ARG A 87 5.39 -5.63 -4.65
C ARG A 87 4.59 -4.48 -5.25
N VAL A 88 4.90 -4.11 -6.49
CA VAL A 88 4.15 -3.09 -7.25
C VAL A 88 2.73 -3.58 -7.55
N ARG A 89 2.49 -4.85 -7.91
CA ARG A 89 1.13 -5.43 -8.02
C ARG A 89 0.32 -5.17 -6.75
N VAL A 90 0.88 -5.47 -5.58
CA VAL A 90 0.13 -5.32 -4.33
C VAL A 90 -0.12 -3.84 -4.05
N ALA A 91 0.88 -2.96 -4.11
CA ALA A 91 0.68 -1.53 -3.90
C ALA A 91 -0.32 -0.90 -4.89
N ASP A 92 -0.30 -1.33 -6.16
CA ASP A 92 -1.26 -0.91 -7.18
C ASP A 92 -2.69 -1.38 -6.86
N ALA A 93 -2.87 -2.60 -6.36
CA ALA A 93 -4.18 -3.10 -5.92
C ALA A 93 -4.79 -2.24 -4.78
N PHE A 94 -3.98 -1.67 -3.89
CA PHE A 94 -4.42 -0.71 -2.87
C PHE A 94 -4.67 0.71 -3.42
N MET A 95 -3.94 1.15 -4.47
CA MET A 95 -4.17 2.45 -5.14
C MET A 95 -5.34 2.42 -6.13
N SER A 96 -5.65 1.26 -6.71
CA SER A 96 -6.84 1.03 -7.51
C SER A 96 -8.07 1.25 -6.64
N ASN A 97 -9.07 1.96 -7.16
CA ASN A 97 -10.14 2.51 -6.35
C ASN A 97 -11.10 1.40 -5.83
N THR A 98 -10.76 0.82 -4.69
CA THR A 98 -11.56 -0.22 -4.05
C THR A 98 -12.03 0.24 -2.67
N ASP A 99 -13.29 -0.02 -2.35
CA ASP A 99 -13.88 0.31 -1.04
C ASP A 99 -13.18 -0.38 0.16
N TRP A 100 -12.17 -1.22 -0.09
CA TRP A 100 -11.57 -2.10 0.89
C TRP A 100 -10.35 -1.44 1.50
N VAL A 101 -10.37 -1.32 2.82
CA VAL A 101 -9.49 -0.43 3.57
C VAL A 101 -8.85 -1.22 4.71
N ILE A 102 -7.57 -0.96 4.97
CA ILE A 102 -6.94 -1.37 6.23
C ILE A 102 -7.46 -0.45 7.33
N PRO A 103 -7.92 -0.96 8.48
CA PRO A 103 -8.30 -0.13 9.62
C PRO A 103 -7.21 0.86 10.04
N GLU A 104 -7.59 2.08 10.41
CA GLU A 104 -6.62 3.16 10.70
C GLU A 104 -5.71 2.84 11.91
N ASP A 105 -6.20 2.02 12.83
CA ASP A 105 -5.49 1.47 13.99
C ASP A 105 -4.51 0.33 13.64
N GLU A 106 -4.70 -0.35 12.51
CA GLU A 106 -3.77 -1.38 12.01
C GLU A 106 -2.62 -0.75 11.18
N LYS A 107 -2.85 0.40 10.53
CA LYS A 107 -1.85 1.00 9.61
C LYS A 107 -0.56 1.41 10.31
N PRO A 108 0.62 1.17 9.70
CA PRO A 108 1.86 1.80 10.14
C PRO A 108 1.75 3.33 10.02
N ARG A 109 2.17 4.04 11.08
CA ARG A 109 2.12 5.50 11.14
C ARG A 109 3.39 6.10 10.55
N LEU A 110 3.24 6.98 9.56
CA LEU A 110 4.33 7.50 8.73
C LEU A 110 4.49 9.02 8.93
N VAL A 111 5.69 9.44 9.38
CA VAL A 111 6.10 10.85 9.27
C VAL A 111 6.62 11.08 7.85
N PHE A 112 5.98 11.98 7.10
CA PHE A 112 6.51 12.48 5.85
C PHE A 112 7.32 13.76 6.12
N ILE A 113 8.64 13.68 6.00
CA ILE A 113 9.53 14.84 6.02
C ILE A 113 9.64 15.38 4.59
N LYS A 114 9.52 16.70 4.42
CA LYS A 114 9.65 17.37 3.12
C LYS A 114 11.04 17.11 2.55
N PHE A 115 11.12 16.70 1.28
CA PHE A 115 12.37 16.26 0.68
C PHE A 115 13.35 17.43 0.58
N GLN A 116 14.63 17.14 0.81
CA GLN A 116 15.71 18.12 0.74
C GLN A 116 15.97 18.53 -0.70
N ILE A 117 16.17 19.84 -0.92
CA ILE A 117 16.45 20.41 -2.23
C ILE A 117 17.95 20.25 -2.50
N GLY A 118 18.28 19.39 -3.46
CA GLY A 118 19.63 19.20 -3.97
C GLY A 118 20.00 20.20 -5.06
N THR A 119 21.13 19.97 -5.73
CA THR A 119 21.63 20.84 -6.78
C THR A 119 20.75 20.85 -8.03
N GLY A 120 20.76 21.98 -8.74
CA GLY A 120 20.22 22.13 -10.09
C GLY A 120 18.70 22.30 -10.24
N ILE A 121 17.89 22.02 -9.22
CA ILE A 121 16.42 22.09 -9.32
C ILE A 121 15.84 23.37 -8.66
N PRO A 122 14.86 24.06 -9.28
CA PRO A 122 14.11 25.13 -8.63
C PRO A 122 13.38 24.63 -7.39
N LYS A 123 13.32 25.47 -6.34
CA LYS A 123 12.67 25.14 -5.07
C LYS A 123 11.22 24.72 -5.29
N GLU A 124 10.48 25.51 -6.06
CA GLU A 124 9.05 25.36 -6.33
C GLU A 124 8.77 23.99 -6.96
N LYS A 125 9.64 23.54 -7.87
CA LYS A 125 9.53 22.24 -8.56
C LYS A 125 9.90 21.06 -7.65
N ALA A 126 10.91 21.21 -6.80
CA ALA A 126 11.22 20.20 -5.77
C ALA A 126 10.09 20.08 -4.73
N GLU A 127 9.52 21.20 -4.28
CA GLU A 127 8.39 21.21 -3.36
C GLU A 127 7.12 20.60 -3.97
N MET A 128 6.85 20.88 -5.25
CA MET A 128 5.78 20.25 -6.03
C MET A 128 5.90 18.72 -6.03
N TYR A 129 7.06 18.18 -6.41
CA TYR A 129 7.28 16.72 -6.42
C TYR A 129 7.18 16.09 -5.02
N SER A 130 7.69 16.76 -3.98
CA SER A 130 7.56 16.25 -2.60
C SER A 130 6.10 16.22 -2.13
N ASN A 131 5.30 17.24 -2.46
CA ASN A 131 3.87 17.28 -2.16
C ASN A 131 3.07 16.25 -2.98
N LEU A 132 3.42 16.06 -4.26
CA LEU A 132 2.81 15.04 -5.12
C LEU A 132 3.10 13.63 -4.58
N LEU A 133 4.36 13.34 -4.19
CA LEU A 133 4.73 12.06 -3.58
C LEU A 133 3.98 11.82 -2.26
N LYS A 134 3.87 12.83 -1.38
CA LYS A 134 3.05 12.74 -0.16
C LYS A 134 1.59 12.39 -0.49
N THR A 135 1.04 12.99 -1.54
CA THR A 135 -0.34 12.77 -1.99
C THR A 135 -0.53 11.35 -2.55
N LYS A 136 0.35 10.89 -3.45
CA LYS A 136 0.32 9.54 -4.02
C LYS A 136 0.49 8.46 -2.94
N ILE A 137 1.39 8.66 -1.97
CA ILE A 137 1.57 7.73 -0.84
C ILE A 137 0.35 7.73 0.08
N THR A 138 -0.26 8.88 0.37
CA THR A 138 -1.52 8.95 1.14
C THR A 138 -2.64 8.20 0.39
N LYS A 139 -2.71 8.32 -0.94
CA LYS A 139 -3.66 7.60 -1.81
C LYS A 139 -3.47 6.07 -1.79
N THR A 140 -2.28 5.54 -1.45
CA THR A 140 -2.11 4.08 -1.24
C THR A 140 -2.92 3.56 -0.06
N ASN A 141 -3.31 4.41 0.89
CA ASN A 141 -4.08 4.04 2.08
C ASN A 141 -3.42 2.97 2.98
N LEU A 142 -2.15 2.63 2.72
CA LEU A 142 -1.34 1.63 3.43
C LEU A 142 -0.55 2.22 4.62
N PHE A 143 -0.56 3.54 4.77
CA PHE A 143 0.05 4.27 5.88
C PHE A 143 -0.95 5.23 6.51
N SER A 144 -0.88 5.38 7.83
CA SER A 144 -1.45 6.54 8.53
C SER A 144 -0.45 7.71 8.39
N VAL A 145 -0.58 8.48 7.32
CA VAL A 145 0.34 9.58 6.97
C VAL A 145 0.01 10.80 7.82
N ILE A 146 1.01 11.33 8.54
CA ILE A 146 0.78 12.39 9.53
C ILE A 146 0.71 13.78 8.86
N ASP A 147 -0.31 14.55 9.24
CA ASP A 147 -0.51 15.94 8.81
C ASP A 147 0.67 16.84 9.26
N SER A 148 1.11 17.73 8.37
CA SER A 148 2.14 18.74 8.67
C SER A 148 1.80 19.55 9.92
N ARG A 149 0.52 19.89 10.14
CA ARG A 149 0.03 20.60 11.33
C ARG A 149 0.19 19.80 12.63
N SER A 150 0.26 18.48 12.56
CA SER A 150 0.57 17.64 13.73
C SER A 150 2.07 17.61 14.01
N ILE A 151 2.91 17.63 12.97
CA ILE A 151 4.37 17.79 13.09
C ILE A 151 4.70 19.16 13.68
N GLU A 152 4.12 20.23 13.16
CA GLU A 152 4.24 21.61 13.67
C GLU A 152 3.84 21.69 15.16
N LYS A 153 2.72 21.09 15.55
CA LYS A 153 2.29 21.04 16.97
C LYS A 153 3.22 20.22 17.86
N ALA A 154 3.83 19.15 17.36
CA ALA A 154 4.81 18.34 18.11
C ALA A 154 6.16 19.04 18.29
N LEU A 155 6.49 20.00 17.41
CA LEU A 155 7.66 20.88 17.45
C LEU A 155 7.41 22.17 18.24
N ALA A 156 6.17 22.67 18.29
CA ALA A 156 5.81 23.92 18.95
C ALA A 156 6.28 23.95 20.42
N GLY A 157 7.04 24.99 20.78
CA GLY A 157 7.63 25.16 22.11
C GLY A 157 8.95 24.41 22.36
N LYS A 158 9.41 23.56 21.44
CA LYS A 158 10.68 22.82 21.59
C LYS A 158 11.84 23.58 20.93
N LYS A 159 12.88 23.88 21.71
CA LYS A 159 14.13 24.48 21.23
C LYS A 159 15.01 23.43 20.52
N CYS A 160 14.56 22.91 19.39
CA CYS A 160 15.42 22.18 18.46
C CYS A 160 15.76 23.09 17.28
N ILE A 161 17.03 23.05 16.83
CA ILE A 161 17.55 23.88 15.74
C ILE A 161 18.36 22.95 14.84
N GLY A 162 18.08 22.96 13.53
CA GLY A 162 18.76 22.07 12.58
C GLY A 162 18.29 20.61 12.64
N SER A 163 19.23 19.68 12.46
CA SER A 163 19.00 18.23 12.30
C SER A 163 18.21 17.59 13.43
N ASP A 164 18.43 18.04 14.66
CA ASP A 164 18.05 17.31 15.86
C ASP A 164 16.52 17.30 16.08
N CYS A 165 15.80 18.26 15.46
CA CYS A 165 14.34 18.20 15.37
C CYS A 165 13.85 16.90 14.70
N ALA A 166 14.52 16.46 13.62
CA ALA A 166 14.05 15.35 12.78
C ALA A 166 14.07 13.99 13.52
N ALA A 167 14.94 13.83 14.52
CA ALA A 167 15.00 12.65 15.37
C ALA A 167 13.93 12.63 16.48
N LEU A 168 13.43 13.80 16.90
CA LEU A 168 12.46 13.93 18.00
C LEU A 168 11.00 13.83 17.51
N ILE A 169 10.67 14.46 16.38
CA ILE A 169 9.35 14.40 15.71
C ILE A 169 8.72 13.00 15.72
N PRO A 170 9.42 11.90 15.34
CA PRO A 170 8.78 10.60 15.12
C PRO A 170 8.47 9.86 16.43
N VAL A 171 9.27 10.08 17.49
CA VAL A 171 9.06 9.50 18.82
C VAL A 171 7.81 10.13 19.47
N GLU A 172 7.75 11.46 19.45
CA GLU A 172 6.65 12.27 19.99
C GLU A 172 5.32 11.94 19.32
N LEU A 173 5.33 11.86 17.99
CA LEU A 173 4.16 11.50 17.20
C LEU A 173 3.81 10.02 17.29
N ARG A 174 4.60 9.17 17.98
CA ARG A 174 4.48 7.70 18.04
C ARG A 174 4.35 7.07 16.63
N ALA A 175 5.25 7.46 15.74
CA ALA A 175 5.31 6.92 14.39
C ALA A 175 6.05 5.57 14.36
N ASN A 176 5.79 4.79 13.30
CA ASN A 176 6.49 3.53 13.03
C ASN A 176 7.69 3.77 12.08
N LYS A 177 7.50 4.62 11.07
CA LYS A 177 8.50 4.92 10.04
C LYS A 177 8.57 6.41 9.71
N ILE A 178 9.70 6.83 9.17
CA ILE A 178 9.93 8.14 8.55
C ILE A 178 10.10 7.90 7.05
N LEU A 179 9.48 8.72 6.21
CA LEU A 179 9.89 8.90 4.81
C LEU A 179 10.54 10.27 4.67
N THR A 180 11.73 10.27 4.08
CA THR A 180 12.53 11.45 3.73
C THR A 180 13.21 11.23 2.37
N GLY A 181 13.98 12.20 1.89
CA GLY A 181 14.71 12.04 0.65
C GLY A 181 15.37 13.32 0.14
N THR A 182 15.96 13.23 -1.04
CA THR A 182 16.57 14.35 -1.77
C THR A 182 15.99 14.45 -3.18
N ILE A 183 15.85 15.68 -3.69
CA ILE A 183 15.45 15.94 -5.08
C ILE A 183 16.50 16.83 -5.72
N SER A 184 17.13 16.38 -6.79
CA SER A 184 18.16 17.12 -7.53
C SER A 184 17.94 17.03 -9.04
N ARG A 185 18.71 17.80 -9.81
CA ARG A 185 18.69 17.77 -11.28
C ARG A 185 20.12 17.72 -11.83
N ALA A 186 20.32 16.88 -12.84
CA ALA A 186 21.52 16.89 -13.69
C ALA A 186 21.11 16.89 -15.17
N GLY A 187 21.53 17.90 -15.92
CA GLY A 187 21.14 18.09 -17.32
C GLY A 187 19.62 18.24 -17.48
N THR A 188 19.00 17.30 -18.19
CA THR A 188 17.56 17.18 -18.47
C THR A 188 16.83 16.20 -17.55
N HIS A 189 17.52 15.60 -16.58
CA HIS A 189 16.97 14.57 -15.71
C HIS A 189 16.84 15.05 -14.27
N ILE A 190 15.72 14.73 -13.64
CA ILE A 190 15.43 15.01 -12.24
C ILE A 190 15.52 13.69 -11.46
N PHE A 191 16.27 13.70 -10.37
CA PHE A 191 16.50 12.55 -9.51
C PHE A 191 15.73 12.75 -8.21
N ILE A 192 14.87 11.79 -7.85
CA ILE A 192 14.18 11.73 -6.57
C ILE A 192 14.69 10.50 -5.84
N ASN A 193 15.55 10.70 -4.84
CA ASN A 193 16.02 9.64 -3.95
C ASN A 193 15.14 9.64 -2.70
N ALA A 194 14.59 8.49 -2.34
CA ALA A 194 13.62 8.36 -1.25
C ALA A 194 14.02 7.24 -0.28
N ASP A 195 14.11 7.59 1.01
CA ASP A 195 14.52 6.69 2.09
C ASP A 195 13.40 6.51 3.11
N VAL A 196 13.06 5.26 3.41
CA VAL A 196 12.19 4.90 4.54
C VAL A 196 13.03 4.35 5.69
N ILE A 197 12.95 5.02 6.83
CA ILE A 197 13.68 4.69 8.05
C ILE A 197 12.70 4.11 9.08
N ASP A 198 12.99 2.93 9.62
CA ASP A 198 12.27 2.39 10.77
C ASP A 198 12.81 3.01 12.07
N ILE A 199 11.91 3.60 12.85
CA ILE A 199 12.27 4.41 14.03
C ILE A 199 12.76 3.51 15.18
N LYS A 200 12.29 2.26 15.26
CA LYS A 200 12.70 1.31 16.30
C LYS A 200 14.04 0.64 15.97
N LYS A 201 14.26 0.29 14.69
CA LYS A 201 15.52 -0.29 14.21
C LYS A 201 16.62 0.77 14.00
N GLN A 202 16.27 2.06 13.95
CA GLN A 202 17.14 3.18 13.53
C GLN A 202 17.89 2.91 12.21
N LYS A 203 17.21 2.25 11.27
CA LYS A 203 17.79 1.73 10.03
C LYS A 203 16.91 2.09 8.84
N VAL A 204 17.53 2.36 7.69
CA VAL A 204 16.86 2.37 6.39
C VAL A 204 16.33 0.97 6.09
N ASP A 205 15.00 0.83 6.08
CA ASP A 205 14.29 -0.38 5.67
C ASP A 205 14.20 -0.46 4.13
N PHE A 206 14.09 0.69 3.47
CA PHE A 206 13.93 0.81 2.02
C PHE A 206 14.57 2.10 1.50
N SER A 207 15.27 2.03 0.36
CA SER A 207 15.84 3.17 -0.36
C SER A 207 15.67 2.94 -1.86
N GLU A 208 15.29 3.98 -2.60
CA GLU A 208 14.99 3.91 -4.04
C GLU A 208 15.32 5.24 -4.71
N SER A 209 15.80 5.19 -5.95
CA SER A 209 16.06 6.37 -6.78
C SER A 209 15.19 6.32 -8.04
N LEU A 210 14.44 7.39 -8.26
CA LEU A 210 13.65 7.61 -9.47
C LEU A 210 14.33 8.66 -10.35
N LEU A 211 14.55 8.32 -11.61
CA LEU A 211 14.91 9.27 -12.67
C LEU A 211 13.63 9.68 -13.41
N ILE A 212 13.40 10.98 -13.53
CA ILE A 212 12.33 11.58 -14.33
C ILE A 212 12.99 12.37 -15.48
N GLU A 213 12.53 12.14 -16.70
CA GLU A 213 12.90 12.97 -17.86
C GLU A 213 11.98 14.21 -17.91
N GLU A 214 12.54 15.41 -18.07
CA GLU A 214 11.79 16.67 -17.97
C GLU A 214 10.84 16.96 -19.17
N LEU A 215 10.52 15.96 -19.99
CA LEU A 215 9.86 16.12 -21.28
C LEU A 215 8.33 16.21 -21.21
N SER A 216 7.67 15.78 -20.13
CA SER A 216 6.24 15.99 -19.91
C SER A 216 5.85 16.03 -18.43
N GLU A 217 4.79 16.77 -18.09
CA GLU A 217 4.26 16.82 -16.72
C GLU A 217 3.48 15.54 -16.38
N GLU A 218 2.74 14.98 -17.34
CA GLU A 218 1.99 13.72 -17.20
C GLU A 218 2.92 12.54 -16.86
N GLY A 219 4.03 12.40 -17.59
CA GLY A 219 5.03 11.36 -17.33
C GLY A 219 5.74 11.55 -15.99
N ALA A 220 5.87 12.79 -15.51
CA ALA A 220 6.39 13.09 -14.19
C ALA A 220 5.40 12.69 -13.07
N GLU A 221 4.09 12.87 -13.26
CA GLU A 221 3.08 12.36 -12.32
C GLU A 221 3.03 10.83 -12.27
N GLU A 222 3.08 10.15 -13.43
CA GLU A 222 3.15 8.69 -13.49
C GLU A 222 4.41 8.17 -12.79
N SER A 223 5.56 8.78 -13.04
CA SER A 223 6.84 8.42 -12.42
C SER A 223 6.80 8.57 -10.89
N VAL A 224 6.19 9.63 -10.37
CA VAL A 224 6.00 9.84 -8.92
C VAL A 224 4.96 8.87 -8.33
N GLU A 225 3.92 8.50 -9.07
CA GLU A 225 3.01 7.41 -8.66
C GLU A 225 3.71 6.05 -8.63
N PHE A 226 4.57 5.75 -9.61
CA PHE A 226 5.37 4.53 -9.64
C PHE A 226 6.36 4.47 -8.45
N LEU A 227 7.01 5.58 -8.12
CA LEU A 227 7.83 5.69 -6.90
C LEU A 227 7.01 5.51 -5.62
N ALA A 228 5.80 6.07 -5.53
CA ALA A 228 4.90 5.83 -4.39
C ALA A 228 4.54 4.34 -4.25
N LYS A 229 4.25 3.65 -5.37
CA LYS A 229 4.01 2.20 -5.41
C LYS A 229 5.26 1.41 -5.01
N LYS A 230 6.45 1.80 -5.49
CA LYS A 230 7.75 1.21 -5.11
C LYS A 230 8.06 1.39 -3.62
N ILE A 231 7.89 2.58 -3.03
CA ILE A 231 8.11 2.84 -1.60
C ILE A 231 7.16 2.01 -0.72
N THR A 232 5.90 1.92 -1.13
CA THR A 232 4.86 1.29 -0.32
C THR A 232 4.89 -0.24 -0.44
N GLY A 233 5.15 -0.77 -1.64
CA GLY A 233 5.59 -2.16 -1.83
C GLY A 233 6.96 -2.44 -1.15
N GLY A 234 7.80 -1.42 -1.09
CA GLY A 234 9.13 -1.35 -0.48
C GLY A 234 9.16 -1.64 1.01
N THR A 235 8.02 -1.45 1.68
CA THR A 235 7.88 -1.44 3.14
C THR A 235 6.94 -2.53 3.67
N MET A 236 6.55 -3.47 2.80
CA MET A 236 5.55 -4.53 3.06
C MET A 236 5.88 -5.55 4.17
N GLU A 237 7.10 -5.58 4.73
CA GLU A 237 7.47 -6.44 5.88
C GLU A 237 6.50 -6.25 7.07
N TYR A 238 5.90 -5.07 7.22
CA TYR A 238 4.87 -4.78 8.22
C TYR A 238 3.43 -5.10 7.76
N LEU A 239 3.19 -5.12 6.45
CA LEU A 239 1.85 -5.30 5.86
C LEU A 239 1.44 -6.77 5.74
N GLU A 240 2.39 -7.72 5.77
CA GLU A 240 2.10 -9.17 5.75
C GLU A 240 1.15 -9.66 6.86
N GLN A 241 1.09 -8.92 7.98
CA GLN A 241 0.22 -9.24 9.12
C GLN A 241 -1.23 -8.78 8.89
N GLN A 242 -1.42 -7.78 8.02
CA GLN A 242 -2.64 -7.00 7.88
C GLN A 242 -3.60 -7.61 6.85
N SER A 243 -4.89 -7.26 6.95
CA SER A 243 -5.90 -7.72 5.98
C SER A 243 -6.75 -6.54 5.51
N LEU A 244 -6.95 -6.43 4.20
CA LEU A 244 -8.06 -5.67 3.65
C LEU A 244 -9.36 -6.21 4.25
N LYS A 245 -10.10 -5.39 4.99
CA LYS A 245 -11.42 -5.74 5.50
C LYS A 245 -12.50 -5.21 4.56
N ASN A 246 -13.58 -5.97 4.40
CA ASN A 246 -14.72 -5.55 3.59
C ASN A 246 -15.50 -4.44 4.34
N PRO A 247 -15.75 -3.25 3.76
CA PRO A 247 -16.53 -2.18 4.42
C PRO A 247 -18.02 -2.51 4.59
N TYR A 248 -18.48 -3.61 3.99
CA TYR A 248 -19.79 -4.22 4.18
C TYR A 248 -19.74 -5.41 5.17
N GLU A 249 -18.68 -5.54 5.97
CA GLU A 249 -18.65 -6.36 7.18
C GLU A 249 -19.39 -5.63 8.32
N GLY A 250 -20.05 -6.36 9.22
CA GLY A 250 -20.94 -5.78 10.25
C GLY A 250 -22.27 -5.21 9.72
N LYS A 251 -22.31 -4.69 8.49
CA LYS A 251 -23.54 -4.34 7.76
C LYS A 251 -24.30 -5.59 7.34
N SER A 252 -24.96 -6.23 8.31
CA SER A 252 -26.07 -7.13 8.01
C SER A 252 -27.11 -6.38 7.18
N VAL A 253 -27.45 -6.92 6.01
CA VAL A 253 -28.61 -6.43 5.25
C VAL A 253 -29.83 -6.76 6.10
N LYS A 254 -30.37 -5.77 6.80
CA LYS A 254 -31.63 -5.91 7.55
C LYS A 254 -32.80 -5.94 6.59
N TRP A 255 -32.94 -7.08 5.90
CA TRP A 255 -34.06 -7.44 5.02
C TRP A 255 -35.45 -7.03 5.55
N PRO A 256 -35.75 -7.06 6.87
CA PRO A 256 -37.05 -6.61 7.39
C PRO A 256 -37.38 -5.12 7.16
N MET A 257 -36.41 -4.24 6.92
CA MET A 257 -36.68 -2.80 6.75
C MET A 257 -37.20 -2.50 5.33
N ILE A 258 -36.51 -2.96 4.30
CA ILE A 258 -36.83 -2.65 2.89
C ILE A 258 -38.24 -3.18 2.54
N TRP A 259 -38.57 -4.41 2.98
CA TRP A 259 -39.89 -5.01 2.80
C TRP A 259 -41.01 -4.30 3.57
N ARG A 260 -40.74 -3.70 4.74
CA ARG A 260 -41.76 -2.94 5.48
C ARG A 260 -42.12 -1.65 4.75
N SER A 261 -41.14 -0.97 4.15
CA SER A 261 -41.39 0.25 3.36
C SER A 261 -42.09 0.01 2.03
N THR A 262 -41.99 -1.17 1.42
CA THR A 262 -42.71 -1.50 0.18
C THR A 262 -44.11 -2.07 0.41
N LEU A 263 -44.36 -2.78 1.53
CA LEU A 263 -45.69 -3.31 1.85
C LEU A 263 -46.61 -2.29 2.53
N VAL A 264 -46.07 -1.33 3.30
CA VAL A 264 -46.86 -0.28 3.99
C VAL A 264 -46.18 1.08 3.82
N PRO A 265 -46.37 1.78 2.69
CA PRO A 265 -45.85 3.13 2.51
C PRO A 265 -46.43 4.08 3.58
N GLY A 266 -45.55 4.64 4.41
CA GLY A 266 -45.91 5.60 5.48
C GLY A 266 -45.46 5.19 6.88
N TRP A 267 -45.35 3.89 7.20
CA TRP A 267 -45.03 3.42 8.56
C TRP A 267 -43.58 3.63 9.04
N GLY A 268 -42.72 4.24 8.21
CA GLY A 268 -41.30 4.47 8.51
C GLY A 268 -40.95 5.82 9.16
N GLN A 269 -41.89 6.76 9.29
CA GLN A 269 -41.59 8.15 9.70
C GLN A 269 -41.65 8.45 11.21
N ARG A 270 -41.77 7.43 12.08
CA ARG A 270 -41.79 7.64 13.53
C ARG A 270 -40.38 7.95 14.04
N ARG A 271 -39.99 9.23 14.01
CA ARG A 271 -38.71 9.75 14.50
C ARG A 271 -38.43 9.31 15.93
N ASP A 272 -37.18 8.95 16.19
CA ASP A 272 -36.67 8.70 17.53
C ASP A 272 -36.56 10.03 18.32
N GLY A 273 -36.66 9.96 19.64
CA GLY A 273 -36.98 11.11 20.48
C GLY A 273 -35.77 11.96 20.89
N SER A 274 -35.76 13.22 20.45
CA SER A 274 -35.03 14.30 21.14
C SER A 274 -35.99 15.46 21.46
N ASN A 275 -35.85 16.04 22.65
CA ASN A 275 -36.84 16.97 23.20
C ASN A 275 -36.80 18.32 22.48
N LEU A 276 -37.87 18.66 21.76
CA LEU A 276 -38.19 20.04 21.44
C LEU A 276 -38.74 20.71 22.70
N LYS A 277 -37.94 21.57 23.34
CA LYS A 277 -38.45 22.63 24.22
C LYS A 277 -38.71 23.88 23.38
N ALA A 278 -39.84 24.52 23.65
CA ALA A 278 -40.03 25.95 23.43
C ALA A 278 -39.44 26.73 24.62
#